data_AF-A0AA36G841-F1
#
_entry.id   AF-A0AA36G841-F1
#
_cell.length_a   1.000
_cell.length_b   1.000
_cell.length_c   1.000
_cell.angle_alpha   90.00
_cell.angle_beta   90.00
_cell.angle_gamma   90.00
#
_symmetry.space_group_name_H-M   'P 1'
#
loop_
_entity.id
_entity.type
_entity.pdbx_description
1 polymer ?
#
loop_
_entity_poly.entity_id
_entity_poly.type
_entity_poly.pdbx_seq_one_letter_code
_entity_poly.pdbx_strand_id
1 'polypeptide(L)'
;MVDEFVAIKTDTQGIDKYTKAAFDANPEKNRYKGLLAYDVARKVSFDRDAVQPGGDHDRLGPGERQVPVDPGRGRGADVDATRADHRRVEGHADCRAWCWNNWPDRGVPPNFLACLRLINRVMDLTPIVVHCSAGIGSTGTIFGLEVIMARLQKGENCTVDKAVRELRDARHGGVQMDIQYVYIAHVLIALTENKKLATKDELRDWLAGYETLCKARGC
;
A
#
# COMPACT_ATOMS: atom_id res chain seq x y z
N MET A 1 -12.74 -17.06 -2.42
CA MET A 1 -11.96 -15.81 -2.25
C MET A 1 -11.80 -15.02 -3.55
N VAL A 2 -11.50 -15.65 -4.70
CA VAL A 2 -11.45 -14.92 -5.99
C VAL A 2 -12.82 -14.33 -6.33
N ASP A 3 -13.89 -15.10 -6.24
CA ASP A 3 -15.26 -14.61 -6.49
C ASP A 3 -15.67 -13.50 -5.53
N GLU A 4 -15.27 -13.62 -4.26
CA GLU A 4 -15.47 -12.58 -3.24
C GLU A 4 -14.78 -11.27 -3.64
N PHE A 5 -13.54 -11.34 -4.14
CA PHE A 5 -12.84 -10.16 -4.66
C PHE A 5 -13.54 -9.58 -5.90
N VAL A 6 -14.04 -10.42 -6.81
CA VAL A 6 -14.81 -9.97 -7.99
C VAL A 6 -16.09 -9.24 -7.56
N ALA A 7 -16.79 -9.75 -6.55
CA ALA A 7 -17.96 -9.09 -5.97
C ALA A 7 -17.59 -7.74 -5.35
N ILE A 8 -16.57 -7.69 -4.49
CA ILE A 8 -16.06 -6.43 -3.90
C ILE A 8 -15.72 -5.42 -5.00
N LYS A 9 -15.01 -5.85 -6.04
CA LYS A 9 -14.62 -4.98 -7.14
C LYS A 9 -15.84 -4.42 -7.86
N THR A 10 -16.83 -5.25 -8.13
CA THR A 10 -18.09 -4.84 -8.78
C THR A 10 -18.85 -3.84 -7.92
N ASP A 11 -19.05 -4.15 -6.64
CA ASP A 11 -19.80 -3.31 -5.69
C ASP A 11 -19.17 -1.93 -5.46
N THR A 12 -17.84 -1.86 -5.53
CA THR A 12 -17.07 -0.65 -5.20
C THR A 12 -16.52 0.07 -6.44
N GLN A 13 -16.89 -0.38 -7.65
CA GLN A 13 -16.45 0.25 -8.89
C GLN A 13 -17.14 1.60 -9.11
N GLY A 14 -18.41 1.71 -8.67
CA GLY A 14 -19.19 2.94 -8.74
C GLY A 14 -18.60 4.03 -7.85
N ILE A 15 -18.38 5.21 -8.43
CA ILE A 15 -17.77 6.36 -7.75
C ILE A 15 -18.77 7.50 -7.55
N ASP A 16 -20.01 7.36 -8.01
CA ASP A 16 -21.01 8.42 -8.06
C ASP A 16 -21.36 8.98 -6.67
N LYS A 17 -21.16 8.17 -5.62
CA LYS A 17 -21.33 8.56 -4.22
C LYS A 17 -20.18 9.40 -3.65
N TYR A 18 -19.06 9.56 -4.37
CA TYR A 18 -17.86 10.24 -3.87
C TYR A 18 -17.54 11.51 -4.66
N THR A 19 -17.24 12.60 -3.94
CA THR A 19 -16.75 13.82 -4.58
C THR A 19 -15.27 13.70 -4.94
N LYS A 20 -14.91 14.27 -6.09
CA LYS A 20 -13.54 14.28 -6.63
C LYS A 20 -13.16 15.66 -7.18
N ALA A 21 -13.68 16.72 -6.58
CA ALA A 21 -13.55 18.09 -7.08
C ALA A 21 -12.08 18.52 -7.20
N ALA A 22 -11.23 18.14 -6.23
CA ALA A 22 -9.81 18.46 -6.29
C ALA A 22 -9.08 17.69 -7.40
N PHE A 23 -9.49 16.44 -7.67
CA PHE A 23 -8.95 15.64 -8.76
C PHE A 23 -9.30 16.26 -10.11
N ASP A 24 -10.57 16.64 -10.30
CA ASP A 24 -11.07 17.24 -11.54
C ASP A 24 -10.45 18.63 -11.79
N ALA A 25 -10.18 19.39 -10.73
CA ALA A 25 -9.57 20.72 -10.81
C ALA A 25 -8.06 20.72 -11.10
N ASN A 26 -7.36 19.60 -10.92
CA ASN A 26 -5.90 19.50 -11.10
C ASN A 26 -5.50 18.29 -11.97
N PRO A 27 -5.98 18.20 -13.23
CA PRO A 27 -5.77 17.03 -14.09
C PRO A 27 -4.29 16.74 -14.37
N GLU A 28 -3.43 17.76 -14.37
CA GLU A 28 -1.99 17.69 -14.60
C GLU A 28 -1.21 17.04 -13.45
N LYS A 29 -1.73 17.10 -12.22
CA LYS A 29 -1.10 16.49 -11.03
C LYS A 29 -1.41 14.99 -10.92
N ASN A 30 -2.34 14.49 -11.74
CA ASN A 30 -2.76 13.09 -11.73
C ASN A 30 -1.95 12.26 -12.72
N ARG A 31 -1.02 11.44 -12.21
CA ARG A 31 -0.24 10.50 -13.04
C ARG A 31 -1.13 9.56 -13.88
N TYR A 32 -2.29 9.19 -13.35
CA TYR A 32 -3.24 8.29 -14.02
C TYR A 32 -4.66 8.88 -13.97
N LYS A 33 -5.24 9.15 -15.14
CA LYS A 33 -6.56 9.81 -15.28
C LYS A 33 -7.74 8.99 -14.73
N GLY A 34 -7.60 7.66 -14.66
CA GLY A 34 -8.63 6.76 -14.13
C GLY A 34 -8.48 6.42 -12.64
N LEU A 35 -7.47 6.96 -11.95
CA LEU A 35 -7.17 6.63 -10.55
C LEU A 35 -7.43 7.83 -9.64
N LEU A 36 -8.59 7.80 -9.01
CA LEU A 36 -9.14 8.95 -8.30
C LEU A 36 -8.67 9.03 -6.84
N ALA A 37 -8.54 10.26 -6.35
CA ALA A 37 -8.47 10.56 -4.93
C ALA A 37 -9.82 11.15 -4.50
N TYR A 38 -10.49 10.52 -3.54
CA TYR A 38 -11.73 11.06 -2.97
C TYR A 38 -11.42 12.27 -2.09
N ASP A 39 -12.27 13.30 -2.16
CA ASP A 39 -12.02 14.53 -1.38
C ASP A 39 -12.05 14.29 0.14
N VAL A 40 -12.85 13.33 0.61
CA VAL A 40 -12.99 13.01 2.04
C VAL A 40 -11.73 12.40 2.68
N ALA A 41 -10.88 11.76 1.87
CA ALA A 41 -9.71 11.03 2.33
C ALA A 41 -8.39 11.56 1.75
N ARG A 42 -8.44 12.62 0.94
CA ARG A 42 -7.22 13.24 0.38
C ARG A 42 -6.46 14.01 1.44
N LYS A 43 -5.14 13.95 1.39
CA LYS A 43 -4.31 14.90 2.15
C LYS A 43 -4.43 16.29 1.52
N VAL A 44 -4.65 17.29 2.37
CA VAL A 44 -4.69 18.70 1.98
C VAL A 44 -3.36 19.33 2.37
N SER A 45 -2.62 19.84 1.38
CA SER A 45 -1.47 20.70 1.63
C SER A 45 -1.97 22.12 1.91
N PHE A 46 -1.53 22.70 3.02
CA PHE A 46 -1.71 24.12 3.27
C PHE A 46 -0.56 24.87 2.62
N ASP A 47 -0.90 25.85 1.78
CA ASP A 47 0.09 26.75 1.24
C ASP A 47 0.53 27.70 2.37
N ARG A 48 1.82 27.66 2.73
CA ARG A 48 2.36 28.51 3.81
C ARG A 48 2.43 29.98 3.41
N ASP A 49 2.39 30.27 2.12
CA ASP A 49 2.59 31.62 1.58
C ASP A 49 1.26 32.37 1.29
N ALA A 50 0.12 31.78 1.63
CA ALA A 50 -1.20 32.39 1.43
C ALA A 50 -1.58 33.40 2.53
N VAL A 51 -0.79 34.48 2.67
CA VAL A 51 -1.22 35.74 3.32
C VAL A 51 -1.20 36.85 2.25
N GLN A 52 -2.30 36.94 1.48
CA GLN A 52 -2.85 38.03 0.63
C GLN A 52 -1.93 38.91 -0.27
N PRO A 53 -2.49 39.73 -1.18
CA PRO A 53 -3.29 39.39 -2.34
C PRO A 53 -2.61 39.91 -3.64
N GLY A 54 -2.64 39.12 -4.71
CA GLY A 54 -2.26 39.57 -6.05
C GLY A 54 -0.76 39.39 -6.36
N GLY A 55 -0.45 38.38 -7.16
CA GLY A 55 0.90 38.16 -7.66
C GLY A 55 1.07 36.74 -8.17
N ASP A 56 0.83 36.58 -9.47
CA ASP A 56 1.10 35.36 -10.23
C ASP A 56 2.55 34.89 -10.01
N HIS A 57 2.74 33.70 -9.42
CA HIS A 57 4.04 33.03 -9.38
C HIS A 57 3.89 31.54 -9.66
N ASP A 58 3.46 31.23 -10.88
CA ASP A 58 3.67 29.93 -11.50
C ASP A 58 5.12 29.86 -12.03
N ARG A 59 6.04 29.34 -11.21
CA ARG A 59 7.37 28.88 -11.65
C ARG A 59 7.75 27.60 -10.92
N LEU A 60 7.32 26.46 -11.47
CA LEU A 60 8.00 25.18 -11.28
C LEU A 60 8.91 24.95 -12.50
N GLY A 61 10.22 24.92 -12.27
CA GLY A 61 11.22 24.64 -13.30
C GLY A 61 11.25 23.16 -13.73
N PRO A 62 11.88 22.82 -14.87
CA PRO A 62 11.82 21.49 -15.45
C PRO A 62 12.89 20.54 -14.88
N GLY A 63 12.48 19.30 -14.57
CA GLY A 63 13.34 18.12 -14.54
C GLY A 63 14.08 17.82 -13.23
N GLU A 64 13.48 16.99 -12.37
CA GLU A 64 14.24 16.24 -11.37
C GLU A 64 15.09 15.17 -12.08
N ARG A 65 16.39 15.43 -12.19
CA ARG A 65 17.40 14.44 -12.59
C ARG A 65 17.54 13.41 -11.46
N GLN A 66 17.37 12.12 -11.80
CA GLN A 66 17.88 11.03 -10.95
C GLN A 66 19.39 11.19 -10.81
N VAL A 67 19.85 11.37 -9.57
CA VAL A 67 21.28 11.40 -9.23
C VAL A 67 21.75 9.96 -9.00
N PRO A 68 22.92 9.52 -9.52
CA PRO A 68 23.40 8.14 -9.33
C PRO A 68 23.72 7.89 -7.86
N VAL A 69 23.25 6.76 -7.32
CA VAL A 69 23.56 6.33 -5.95
C VAL A 69 24.85 5.52 -5.95
N ASP A 70 25.81 5.93 -5.12
CA ASP A 70 27.13 5.31 -4.91
C ASP A 70 26.97 3.84 -4.43
N PRO A 71 27.60 2.82 -5.06
CA PRO A 71 27.42 1.41 -4.70
C PRO A 71 28.11 1.00 -3.39
N GLY A 72 28.81 1.90 -2.71
CA GLY A 72 29.77 1.55 -1.67
C GLY A 72 29.41 1.99 -0.25
N ARG A 73 28.45 1.35 0.44
CA ARG A 73 28.54 1.18 1.91
C ARG A 73 27.52 0.20 2.50
N GLY A 74 28.03 -0.82 3.19
CA GLY A 74 27.34 -1.48 4.31
C GLY A 74 26.43 -2.65 3.98
N ARG A 75 27.02 -3.79 3.61
CA ARG A 75 26.36 -5.10 3.47
C ARG A 75 25.94 -5.66 4.84
N GLY A 76 24.67 -5.49 5.19
CA GLY A 76 23.91 -6.51 5.93
C GLY A 76 23.03 -7.21 4.90
N ALA A 77 23.01 -8.54 4.88
CA ALA A 77 22.15 -9.30 3.98
C ALA A 77 20.69 -9.05 4.33
N ASP A 78 20.09 -8.03 3.74
CA ASP A 78 18.67 -7.72 3.91
C ASP A 78 17.89 -8.75 3.08
N VAL A 79 17.48 -9.82 3.77
CA VAL A 79 16.75 -10.98 3.21
C VAL A 79 15.43 -10.59 2.52
N ASP A 80 14.99 -9.34 2.64
CA ASP A 80 13.77 -8.79 2.04
C ASP A 80 14.03 -7.68 1.01
N ALA A 81 15.30 -7.41 0.65
CA ALA A 81 15.70 -6.33 -0.27
C ALA A 81 15.11 -4.94 0.06
N THR A 82 14.80 -4.72 1.34
CA THR A 82 14.31 -3.43 1.83
C THR A 82 15.51 -2.52 2.06
N ARG A 83 15.61 -1.40 1.33
CA ARG A 83 16.66 -0.39 1.57
C ARG A 83 16.09 0.73 2.43
N ALA A 84 16.80 1.11 3.48
CA ALA A 84 16.47 2.27 4.30
C ALA A 84 17.32 3.48 3.87
N ASP A 85 16.68 4.61 3.62
CA ASP A 85 17.30 5.92 3.44
C ASP A 85 16.87 6.84 4.60
N HIS A 86 17.78 7.68 5.07
CA HIS A 86 17.56 8.57 6.21
C HIS A 86 18.04 9.98 5.86
N ARG A 87 17.10 10.92 5.83
CA ARG A 87 17.38 12.33 5.58
C ARG A 87 16.90 13.19 6.72
N ARG A 88 17.85 13.88 7.35
CA ARG A 88 17.60 14.91 8.36
C ARG A 88 17.90 16.27 7.76
N VAL A 89 16.90 17.14 7.73
CA VAL A 89 17.05 18.55 7.34
C VAL A 89 16.83 19.39 8.59
N GLU A 90 17.75 20.32 8.88
CA GLU A 90 17.59 21.22 10.03
C GLU A 90 16.28 22.02 9.93
N GLY A 91 15.60 22.20 11.06
CA GLY A 91 14.30 22.86 11.13
C GLY A 91 13.11 22.03 10.60
N HIS A 92 13.31 20.78 10.16
CA HIS A 92 12.25 19.88 9.69
C HIS A 92 12.18 18.60 10.52
N ALA A 93 11.03 17.92 10.44
CA ALA A 93 10.85 16.60 11.04
C ALA A 93 11.81 15.57 10.43
N ASP A 94 12.19 14.58 11.23
CA ASP A 94 13.05 13.47 10.79
C ASP A 94 12.32 12.59 9.76
N CYS A 95 12.89 12.41 8.57
CA CYS A 95 12.28 11.65 7.49
C CYS A 95 13.08 10.38 7.19
N ARG A 96 12.40 9.23 7.26
CA ARG A 96 12.98 7.91 6.96
C ARG A 96 12.16 7.24 5.87
N ALA A 97 12.85 6.69 4.87
CA ALA A 97 12.24 6.01 3.74
C ALA A 97 12.68 4.55 3.70
N TRP A 98 11.73 3.65 3.46
CA TRP A 98 11.99 2.23 3.23
C TRP A 98 11.50 1.84 1.85
N CYS A 99 12.40 1.32 1.02
CA CYS A 99 12.12 0.89 -0.35
C CYS A 99 12.18 -0.64 -0.42
N TRP A 100 11.04 -1.29 -0.61
CA TRP A 100 10.98 -2.72 -0.90
C TRP A 100 11.18 -2.96 -2.40
N ASN A 101 12.39 -3.40 -2.78
CA ASN A 101 12.79 -3.46 -4.19
C ASN A 101 12.41 -4.76 -4.91
N ASN A 102 11.91 -5.76 -4.20
CA ASN A 102 11.64 -7.10 -4.75
C ASN A 102 10.15 -7.45 -4.76
N TRP A 103 9.26 -6.45 -4.74
CA TRP A 103 7.87 -6.68 -5.09
C TRP A 103 7.78 -6.98 -6.59
N PRO A 104 7.24 -8.13 -7.02
CA PRO A 104 7.26 -8.49 -8.43
C PRO A 104 6.31 -7.62 -9.26
N ASP A 105 6.71 -7.31 -10.50
CA ASP A 105 5.89 -6.50 -11.42
C ASP A 105 4.50 -7.11 -11.67
N ARG A 106 4.43 -8.45 -11.65
CA ARG A 106 3.19 -9.23 -11.74
C ARG A 106 3.09 -10.12 -10.51
N GLY A 107 1.94 -10.10 -9.85
CA GLY A 107 1.69 -10.96 -8.70
C GLY A 107 2.01 -10.34 -7.34
N VAL A 108 2.53 -11.18 -6.44
CA VAL A 108 2.78 -10.89 -5.03
C VAL A 108 4.10 -11.49 -4.58
N PRO A 109 4.77 -10.94 -3.54
CA PRO A 109 6.05 -11.46 -3.08
C PRO A 109 5.91 -12.91 -2.57
N PRO A 110 6.85 -13.82 -2.93
CA PRO A 110 6.81 -15.20 -2.46
C PRO A 110 7.01 -15.30 -0.94
N ASN A 111 7.80 -14.38 -0.37
CA ASN A 111 8.03 -14.29 1.07
C ASN A 111 6.97 -13.41 1.75
N PHE A 112 5.95 -14.03 2.33
CA PHE A 112 4.89 -13.33 3.07
C PHE A 112 5.38 -12.65 4.36
N LEU A 113 6.49 -13.11 4.96
CA LEU A 113 7.04 -12.52 6.18
C LEU A 113 7.65 -11.12 5.96
N ALA A 114 8.04 -10.80 4.73
CA ALA A 114 8.62 -9.51 4.40
C ALA A 114 7.60 -8.35 4.64
N CYS A 115 6.32 -8.56 4.29
CA CYS A 115 5.25 -7.61 4.57
C CYS A 115 5.12 -7.30 6.06
N LEU A 116 5.08 -8.35 6.88
CA LEU A 116 4.91 -8.23 8.32
C LEU A 116 6.10 -7.54 8.98
N ARG A 117 7.31 -7.87 8.54
CA ARG A 117 8.53 -7.21 9.02
C ARG A 117 8.57 -5.73 8.66
N LEU A 118 8.14 -5.38 7.45
CA LEU A 118 8.03 -3.99 7.03
C LEU A 118 7.01 -3.23 7.88
N ILE A 119 5.80 -3.77 8.06
CA ILE A 119 4.75 -3.14 8.88
C ILE A 119 5.25 -2.94 10.31
N ASN A 120 5.79 -3.99 10.94
CA ASN A 120 6.31 -3.91 12.30
C ASN A 120 7.48 -2.93 12.45
N ARG A 121 8.25 -2.69 11.38
CA ARG A 121 9.34 -1.72 11.40
C ARG A 121 8.85 -0.27 11.44
N VAL A 122 7.69 0.00 10.83
CA VAL A 122 7.20 1.37 10.63
C VAL A 122 6.00 1.71 11.52
N MET A 123 5.39 0.75 12.21
CA MET A 123 4.15 0.93 12.96
C MET A 123 4.22 2.00 14.07
N ASP A 124 5.39 2.24 14.65
CA ASP A 124 5.59 3.25 15.70
C ASP A 124 5.88 4.65 15.12
N LEU A 125 5.93 4.80 13.80
CA LEU A 125 6.21 6.06 13.12
C LEU A 125 4.90 6.74 12.73
N THR A 126 4.86 8.05 12.84
CA THR A 126 3.71 8.83 12.38
C THR A 126 4.14 10.23 11.92
N PRO A 127 3.64 10.75 10.78
CA PRO A 127 2.76 10.08 9.83
C PRO A 127 3.52 9.11 8.88
N ILE A 128 2.89 7.99 8.51
CA ILE A 128 3.42 7.06 7.51
C ILE A 128 2.89 7.43 6.12
N VAL A 129 3.76 7.39 5.11
CA VAL A 129 3.38 7.50 3.70
C VAL A 129 3.80 6.21 2.99
N VAL A 130 2.82 5.51 2.41
CA VAL A 130 3.06 4.32 1.59
C VAL A 130 2.66 4.65 0.16
N HIS A 131 3.54 4.40 -0.80
CA HIS A 131 3.24 4.55 -2.21
C HIS A 131 3.87 3.41 -3.03
N CYS A 132 3.34 3.20 -4.23
CA CYS A 132 3.96 2.37 -5.25
C CYS A 132 4.05 3.20 -6.54
N SER A 133 3.65 2.65 -7.69
CA SER A 133 3.51 3.42 -8.92
C SER A 133 2.17 4.18 -8.98
N ALA A 134 1.06 3.43 -8.87
CA ALA A 134 -0.31 3.94 -8.94
C ALA A 134 -0.93 4.24 -7.55
N GLY A 135 -0.29 3.75 -6.48
CA GLY A 135 -0.77 3.93 -5.10
C GLY A 135 -2.02 3.13 -4.75
N ILE A 136 -2.33 2.04 -5.48
CA ILE A 136 -3.53 1.23 -5.25
C ILE A 136 -3.29 -0.28 -5.14
N GLY A 137 -2.33 -0.84 -5.90
CA GLY A 137 -2.02 -2.28 -5.91
C GLY A 137 -1.30 -2.72 -4.64
N SER A 138 0.04 -2.78 -4.67
CA SER A 138 0.87 -3.17 -3.53
C SER A 138 0.65 -2.26 -2.31
N THR A 139 0.43 -0.96 -2.54
CA THR A 139 0.04 -0.02 -1.48
C THR A 139 -1.25 -0.47 -0.78
N GLY A 140 -2.28 -0.85 -1.54
CA GLY A 140 -3.52 -1.34 -0.99
C GLY A 140 -3.36 -2.68 -0.27
N THR A 141 -2.49 -3.56 -0.77
CA THR A 141 -2.18 -4.83 -0.10
C THR A 141 -1.55 -4.60 1.29
N ILE A 142 -0.57 -3.70 1.39
CA ILE A 142 0.08 -3.37 2.66
C ILE A 142 -0.90 -2.69 3.63
N PHE A 143 -1.69 -1.72 3.16
CA PHE A 143 -2.71 -1.07 4.00
C PHE A 143 -3.79 -2.05 4.45
N GLY A 144 -4.29 -2.92 3.58
CA GLY A 144 -5.29 -3.92 3.95
C GLY A 144 -4.78 -4.85 5.05
N LEU A 145 -3.51 -5.26 4.99
CA LEU A 145 -2.87 -6.05 6.04
C LEU A 145 -2.70 -5.26 7.34
N GLU A 146 -2.25 -4.00 7.27
CA GLU A 146 -2.06 -3.13 8.43
C GLU A 146 -3.37 -2.89 9.18
N VAL A 147 -4.47 -2.58 8.47
CA VAL A 147 -5.81 -2.38 9.07
C VAL A 147 -6.26 -3.62 9.84
N ILE A 148 -6.12 -4.81 9.23
CA ILE A 148 -6.50 -6.07 9.88
C ILE A 148 -5.64 -6.30 11.11
N MET A 149 -4.32 -6.13 11.00
CA MET A 149 -3.39 -6.29 12.13
C MET A 149 -3.71 -5.34 13.28
N ALA A 150 -3.94 -4.06 13.00
CA ALA A 150 -4.27 -3.05 14.00
C ALA A 150 -5.57 -3.38 14.73
N ARG A 151 -6.59 -3.91 14.04
CA ARG A 151 -7.85 -4.37 14.65
C ARG A 151 -7.67 -5.62 15.49
N LEU A 152 -6.94 -6.61 14.99
CA LEU A 152 -6.64 -7.83 15.73
C LEU A 152 -5.85 -7.52 17.03
N GLN A 153 -4.94 -6.56 17.01
CA GLN A 153 -4.22 -6.09 18.20
C GLN A 153 -5.13 -5.45 19.26
N LYS A 154 -6.25 -4.86 18.84
CA LYS A 154 -7.29 -4.31 19.73
C LYS A 154 -8.32 -5.36 20.18
N GLY A 155 -8.19 -6.61 19.74
CA GLY A 155 -9.17 -7.66 20.01
C GLY A 155 -10.44 -7.55 19.16
N GLU A 156 -10.41 -6.73 18.10
CA GLU A 156 -11.53 -6.56 17.18
C GLU A 156 -11.46 -7.59 16.03
N ASN A 157 -12.62 -8.13 15.65
CA ASN A 157 -12.71 -9.00 14.48
C ASN A 157 -12.70 -8.18 13.18
N CYS A 158 -11.71 -8.43 12.32
CA CYS A 158 -11.63 -7.85 11.00
C CYS A 158 -11.34 -8.92 9.95
N THR A 159 -12.24 -9.05 8.98
CA THR A 159 -12.12 -9.94 7.84
C THR A 159 -11.48 -9.20 6.66
N VAL A 160 -10.89 -9.95 5.72
CA VAL A 160 -10.21 -9.36 4.56
C VAL A 160 -11.16 -8.53 3.71
N ASP A 161 -12.41 -8.98 3.53
CA ASP A 161 -13.44 -8.26 2.77
C ASP A 161 -13.75 -6.89 3.40
N LYS A 162 -13.90 -6.84 4.74
CA LYS A 162 -14.19 -5.60 5.46
C LYS A 162 -13.03 -4.61 5.33
N ALA A 163 -11.80 -5.06 5.57
CA ALA A 163 -10.62 -4.21 5.44
C ALA A 163 -10.46 -3.65 4.02
N VAL A 164 -10.69 -4.47 2.99
CA VAL A 164 -10.57 -4.02 1.60
C VAL A 164 -11.73 -3.11 1.19
N ARG A 165 -12.96 -3.33 1.66
CA ARG A 165 -14.08 -2.41 1.42
C ARG A 165 -13.81 -1.04 2.06
N GLU A 166 -13.38 -1.01 3.31
CA GLU A 166 -13.01 0.22 4.02
C GLU A 166 -11.86 0.96 3.30
N LEU A 167 -10.83 0.23 2.88
CA LEU A 167 -9.74 0.79 2.07
C LEU A 167 -10.26 1.40 0.76
N ARG A 168 -11.18 0.72 0.08
CA ARG A 168 -11.75 1.17 -1.20
C ARG A 168 -12.73 2.33 -1.05
N ASP A 169 -13.30 2.52 0.13
CA ASP A 169 -14.07 3.72 0.48
C ASP A 169 -13.16 4.94 0.74
N ALA A 170 -11.91 4.72 1.19
CA ALA A 170 -10.92 5.79 1.34
C ALA A 170 -10.14 6.07 0.04
N ARG A 171 -9.86 5.05 -0.76
CA ARG A 171 -9.05 5.15 -1.99
C ARG A 171 -9.60 4.25 -3.08
N HIS A 172 -10.09 4.87 -4.15
CA HIS A 172 -10.63 4.14 -5.29
C HIS A 172 -9.64 3.10 -5.84
N GLY A 173 -10.13 1.88 -6.07
CA GLY A 173 -9.34 0.82 -6.69
C GLY A 173 -8.29 0.17 -5.78
N GLY A 174 -8.27 0.47 -4.47
CA GLY A 174 -7.37 -0.17 -3.50
C GLY A 174 -7.45 -1.70 -3.56
N VAL A 175 -6.30 -2.37 -3.62
CA VAL A 175 -6.11 -3.78 -4.01
C VAL A 175 -6.60 -4.01 -5.46
N GLN A 176 -5.65 -4.21 -6.37
CA GLN A 176 -5.92 -4.16 -7.81
C GLN A 176 -6.20 -5.53 -8.42
N MET A 177 -5.53 -6.58 -7.92
CA MET A 177 -5.61 -7.94 -8.45
C MET A 177 -6.16 -8.92 -7.42
N ASP A 178 -6.80 -9.98 -7.90
CA ASP A 178 -7.32 -11.06 -7.05
C ASP A 178 -6.22 -11.73 -6.23
N ILE A 179 -5.05 -11.98 -6.82
CA ILE A 179 -3.92 -12.56 -6.11
C ILE A 179 -3.42 -11.66 -4.97
N GLN A 180 -3.52 -10.34 -5.11
CA GLN A 180 -3.18 -9.41 -4.01
C GLN A 180 -4.16 -9.51 -2.85
N TYR A 181 -5.45 -9.69 -3.15
CA TYR A 181 -6.49 -9.91 -2.14
C TYR A 181 -6.27 -11.23 -1.40
N VAL A 182 -6.06 -12.32 -2.15
CA VAL A 182 -5.80 -13.65 -1.57
C VAL A 182 -4.47 -13.68 -0.82
N TYR A 183 -3.47 -12.92 -1.25
CA TYR A 183 -2.20 -12.78 -0.54
C TYR A 183 -2.35 -12.17 0.86
N ILE A 184 -3.27 -11.23 1.07
CA ILE A 184 -3.56 -10.72 2.42
C ILE A 184 -4.01 -11.89 3.32
N ALA A 185 -4.91 -12.73 2.82
CA ALA A 185 -5.35 -13.93 3.55
C ALA A 185 -4.21 -14.94 3.77
N HIS A 186 -3.34 -15.13 2.79
CA HIS A 186 -2.15 -15.98 2.92
C HIS A 186 -1.26 -15.53 4.07
N VAL A 187 -0.98 -14.22 4.17
CA VAL A 187 -0.16 -13.66 5.25
C VAL A 187 -0.82 -13.92 6.61
N LEU A 188 -2.14 -13.74 6.72
CA LEU A 188 -2.89 -13.99 7.96
C LEU A 188 -2.90 -15.47 8.35
N ILE A 189 -3.06 -16.37 7.38
CA ILE A 189 -3.01 -17.83 7.61
C ILE A 189 -1.62 -18.26 8.03
N ALA A 190 -0.57 -17.72 7.43
CA ALA A 190 0.78 -18.01 7.88
C ALA A 190 1.05 -17.48 9.30
N LEU A 191 0.37 -16.40 9.73
CA LEU A 191 0.40 -15.96 11.13
C LEU A 191 -0.31 -16.92 12.08
N THR A 192 -1.43 -17.54 11.67
CA THR A 192 -2.11 -18.53 12.52
C THR A 192 -1.25 -19.78 12.71
N GLU A 193 -0.57 -20.23 11.66
CA GLU A 193 0.42 -21.30 11.73
C GLU A 193 1.57 -20.94 12.69
N ASN A 194 2.18 -19.76 12.51
CA ASN A 194 3.28 -19.29 13.37
C ASN A 194 2.88 -19.17 14.84
N LYS A 195 1.61 -18.81 15.11
CA LYS A 195 1.06 -18.73 16.48
C LYS A 195 0.54 -20.08 17.01
N LYS A 196 0.68 -21.17 16.24
CA LYS A 196 0.18 -22.51 16.58
C LYS A 196 -1.33 -22.56 16.82
N LEU A 197 -2.08 -21.69 16.13
CA LEU A 197 -3.54 -21.66 16.13
C LEU A 197 -4.16 -22.57 15.06
N ALA A 198 -3.35 -22.94 14.06
CA ALA A 198 -3.69 -23.91 13.04
C ALA A 198 -2.43 -24.74 12.71
N THR A 199 -2.64 -25.98 12.30
CA THR A 199 -1.59 -26.90 11.86
C THR A 199 -1.44 -26.85 10.34
N LYS A 200 -0.26 -27.23 9.83
CA LYS A 200 -0.04 -27.35 8.38
C LYS A 200 -1.04 -28.29 7.70
N ASP A 201 -1.45 -29.34 8.40
CA ASP A 201 -2.40 -30.32 7.87
C ASP A 201 -3.79 -29.73 7.70
N GLU A 202 -4.27 -28.92 8.66
CA GLU A 202 -5.54 -28.19 8.56
C GLU A 202 -5.51 -27.14 7.42
N LEU A 203 -4.34 -26.59 7.12
CA LEU A 203 -4.16 -25.54 6.11
C LEU A 203 -3.82 -26.09 4.71
N ARG A 204 -3.62 -27.40 4.57
CA ARG A 204 -3.07 -28.04 3.36
C ARG A 204 -3.85 -27.69 2.10
N ASP A 205 -5.16 -27.88 2.12
CA ASP A 205 -6.02 -27.68 0.95
C ASP A 205 -6.08 -26.20 0.56
N TRP A 206 -6.07 -25.31 1.56
CA TRP A 206 -6.04 -23.87 1.33
C TRP A 206 -4.72 -23.43 0.67
N LEU A 207 -3.59 -23.91 1.18
CA LEU A 207 -2.26 -23.61 0.64
C LEU A 207 -2.11 -24.14 -0.80
N ALA A 208 -2.60 -25.35 -1.08
CA ALA A 208 -2.60 -25.91 -2.43
C ALA A 208 -3.44 -25.06 -3.41
N GLY A 209 -4.60 -24.56 -2.96
CA GLY A 209 -5.41 -23.62 -3.72
C GLY A 209 -4.70 -22.29 -4.00
N TYR A 210 -4.02 -21.74 -2.99
CA TYR A 210 -3.22 -20.52 -3.13
C TYR A 210 -2.06 -20.68 -4.13
N GLU A 211 -1.30 -21.78 -4.05
CA GLU A 211 -0.22 -22.08 -5.00
C GLU A 211 -0.72 -22.21 -6.43
N THR A 212 -1.89 -22.82 -6.61
CA THR A 212 -2.54 -22.96 -7.91
C THR A 212 -2.89 -21.60 -8.49
N LEU A 213 -3.42 -20.69 -7.65
CA LEU A 213 -3.71 -19.31 -8.06
C LEU A 213 -2.45 -18.52 -8.40
N CYS A 214 -1.37 -18.65 -7.62
CA CYS A 214 -0.06 -18.05 -7.91
C CYS A 214 0.43 -18.43 -9.31
N LYS A 215 0.45 -19.73 -9.61
CA LYS A 215 0.83 -20.25 -10.94
C LYS A 215 -0.05 -19.67 -12.05
N ALA A 216 -1.36 -19.61 -11.83
CA ALA A 216 -2.32 -19.07 -12.79
C ALA A 216 -2.20 -17.54 -13.00
N ARG A 217 -1.49 -16.82 -12.12
CA ARG A 217 -1.26 -15.36 -12.19
C ARG A 217 0.19 -15.00 -12.48
N GLY A 218 1.06 -16.00 -12.68
CA GLY A 218 2.48 -15.81 -12.99
C GLY A 218 3.30 -15.31 -11.82
N CYS A 219 2.96 -15.73 -10.59
CA CYS A 219 3.72 -15.48 -9.37
C CYS A 219 4.74 -16.59 -9.12
#